data_AF-A0A927TRG7-F1
#
_entry.id   AF-A0A927TRG7-F1
#
_cell.length_a   1.000
_cell.length_b   1.000
_cell.length_c   1.000
_cell.angle_alpha   90.00
_cell.angle_beta   90.00
_cell.angle_gamma   90.00
#
_symmetry.space_group_name_H-M   'P 1'
#
loop_
_entity.id
_entity.type
_entity.pdbx_description
1 polymer ?
#
loop_
_entity_poly.entity_id
_entity_poly.type
_entity_poly.pdbx_seq_one_letter_code
_entity_poly.pdbx_strand_id
1 'polypeptide(L)'
;MNNQYIRKCKEIFEDKYEYELTEIKRKEYSEYFNFEMSEEYEYILENYAGKYIRDNFGFYSLEKTPLTDREGENKVSYFFPLEGKENIFSIYETYKSQLPLDFIPIGEMDGGNLLCVNKKNKSINIWIHDELNKNTYLVSENFESFIMSFKELVINRDINLGVVETRFSPQFLEAMRNYKK
;
A
#
# COMPACT_ATOMS: atom_id res chain seq x y z
N MET A 1 16.06 -10.41 13.46
CA MET A 1 14.63 -10.59 13.12
C MET A 1 13.88 -11.61 14.00
N ASN A 2 12.69 -11.24 14.47
CA ASN A 2 11.85 -12.00 15.41
C ASN A 2 11.02 -13.12 14.72
N ASN A 3 10.95 -14.32 15.32
CA ASN A 3 10.13 -15.44 14.80
C ASN A 3 8.64 -15.10 14.67
N GLN A 4 8.13 -14.24 15.55
CA GLN A 4 6.74 -13.78 15.49
C GLN A 4 6.47 -12.97 14.22
N TYR A 5 7.41 -12.11 13.84
CA TYR A 5 7.33 -11.30 12.63
C TYR A 5 7.32 -12.16 11.36
N ILE A 6 8.23 -13.14 11.28
CA ILE A 6 8.27 -14.10 10.16
C ILE A 6 6.95 -14.86 10.03
N ARG A 7 6.38 -15.31 11.16
CA ARG A 7 5.08 -15.98 11.17
C ARG A 7 3.96 -15.06 10.69
N LYS A 8 3.95 -13.79 11.14
CA LYS A 8 2.95 -12.80 10.71
C LYS A 8 3.05 -12.55 9.21
N CYS A 9 4.24 -12.44 8.63
CA CYS A 9 4.40 -12.30 7.18
C CYS A 9 3.75 -13.47 6.42
N LYS A 10 4.03 -14.71 6.82
CA LYS A 10 3.41 -15.91 6.20
C LYS A 10 1.88 -15.94 6.33
N GLU A 11 1.35 -15.30 7.36
CA GLU A 11 -0.08 -15.19 7.62
C GLU A 11 -0.76 -14.15 6.71
N ILE A 12 -0.09 -13.04 6.38
CA ILE A 12 -0.72 -11.94 5.65
C ILE A 12 -0.51 -12.00 4.13
N PHE A 13 0.59 -12.58 3.62
CA PHE A 13 0.85 -12.63 2.18
C PHE A 13 0.26 -13.87 1.53
N GLU A 14 -0.21 -13.74 0.28
CA GLU A 14 -0.74 -14.85 -0.50
C GLU A 14 0.33 -15.89 -0.81
N ASP A 15 1.45 -15.41 -1.36
CA ASP A 15 2.57 -16.20 -1.85
C ASP A 15 3.90 -15.65 -1.36
N LYS A 16 4.92 -16.51 -1.40
CA LYS A 16 6.31 -16.13 -1.18
C LYS A 16 7.00 -15.82 -2.52
N TYR A 17 7.89 -14.85 -2.50
CA TYR A 17 8.91 -14.59 -3.50
C TYR A 17 10.28 -14.97 -2.93
N GLU A 18 11.23 -15.38 -3.77
CA GLU A 18 12.60 -15.56 -3.32
C GLU A 18 13.50 -14.66 -4.16
N TYR A 19 13.97 -13.60 -3.53
CA TYR A 19 14.89 -12.64 -4.09
C TYR A 19 16.04 -12.42 -3.13
N GLU A 20 17.25 -12.48 -3.67
CA GLU A 20 18.45 -12.19 -2.93
C GLU A 20 18.74 -10.69 -3.01
N LEU A 21 18.50 -9.98 -1.92
CA LEU A 21 18.79 -8.55 -1.84
C LEU A 21 20.30 -8.33 -1.65
N THR A 22 20.99 -8.15 -2.77
CA THR A 22 22.44 -7.94 -2.81
C THR A 22 22.88 -6.64 -2.11
N GLU A 23 24.12 -6.59 -1.63
CA GLU A 23 24.74 -5.37 -1.08
C GLU A 23 24.70 -4.20 -2.06
N ILE A 24 24.86 -4.47 -3.36
CA ILE A 24 24.78 -3.45 -4.42
C ILE A 24 23.40 -2.80 -4.43
N LYS A 25 22.33 -3.60 -4.32
CA LYS A 25 20.95 -3.08 -4.29
C LYS A 25 20.61 -2.34 -2.99
N ARG A 26 21.12 -2.81 -1.86
CA ARG A 26 21.00 -2.10 -0.57
C ARG A 26 21.64 -0.72 -0.65
N LYS A 27 22.85 -0.66 -1.22
CA LYS A 27 23.58 0.58 -1.44
C LYS A 27 22.87 1.51 -2.44
N GLU A 28 22.39 0.99 -3.57
CA GLU A 28 21.62 1.76 -4.55
C GLU A 28 20.40 2.43 -3.90
N TYR A 29 19.61 1.67 -3.13
CA TYR A 29 18.48 2.21 -2.38
C TYR A 29 18.92 3.29 -1.39
N SER A 30 19.93 2.99 -0.57
CA SER A 30 20.39 3.91 0.47
C SER A 30 20.92 5.22 -0.11
N GLU A 31 21.74 5.16 -1.16
CA GLU A 31 22.28 6.33 -1.83
C GLU A 31 21.18 7.14 -2.53
N TYR A 32 20.24 6.48 -3.19
CA TYR A 32 19.16 7.15 -3.93
C TYR A 32 18.19 7.88 -3.00
N PHE A 33 17.79 7.24 -1.89
CA PHE A 33 16.82 7.83 -0.95
C PHE A 33 17.46 8.60 0.21
N ASN A 34 18.78 8.48 0.39
CA ASN A 34 19.51 8.89 1.59
C ASN A 34 18.86 8.32 2.86
N PHE A 35 18.57 7.01 2.84
CA PHE A 35 17.83 6.32 3.89
C PHE A 35 18.15 4.82 3.93
N GLU A 36 18.49 4.32 5.11
CA GLU A 36 18.71 2.89 5.34
C GLU A 36 17.39 2.15 5.61
N MET A 37 17.24 0.99 4.98
CA MET A 37 16.11 0.10 5.22
C MET A 37 16.20 -0.52 6.62
N SER A 38 15.05 -0.88 7.21
CA SER A 38 15.05 -1.70 8.42
C SER A 38 15.17 -3.18 8.05
N GLU A 39 15.68 -4.01 8.96
CA GLU A 39 15.78 -5.47 8.75
C GLU A 39 14.44 -6.08 8.35
N GLU A 40 13.35 -5.58 8.94
CA GLU A 40 11.98 -6.02 8.66
C GLU A 40 11.55 -5.66 7.25
N TYR A 41 11.88 -4.46 6.77
CA TYR A 41 11.54 -4.07 5.41
C TYR A 41 12.37 -4.83 4.38
N GLU A 42 13.66 -5.05 4.65
CA GLU A 42 14.51 -5.88 3.81
C GLU A 42 13.97 -7.31 3.68
N TYR A 43 13.47 -7.89 4.77
CA TYR A 43 12.82 -9.20 4.75
C TYR A 43 11.63 -9.24 3.80
N ILE A 44 10.78 -8.20 3.82
CA ILE A 44 9.65 -8.08 2.90
C ILE A 44 10.14 -7.99 1.46
N LEU A 45 11.18 -7.20 1.18
CA LEU A 45 11.75 -7.07 -0.16
C LEU A 45 12.29 -8.40 -0.70
N GLU A 46 12.98 -9.18 0.15
CA GLU A 46 13.55 -10.48 -0.21
C GLU A 46 12.49 -11.58 -0.39
N ASN A 47 11.39 -11.50 0.37
CA ASN A 47 10.47 -12.64 0.50
C ASN A 47 9.06 -12.39 -0.04
N TYR A 48 8.63 -11.15 -0.24
CA TYR A 48 7.22 -10.84 -0.52
C TYR A 48 7.01 -9.61 -1.42
N ALA A 49 8.04 -8.86 -1.83
CA ALA A 49 7.83 -7.72 -2.72
C ALA A 49 7.16 -8.12 -4.03
N GLY A 50 6.20 -7.30 -4.48
CA GLY A 50 5.32 -7.60 -5.62
C GLY A 50 4.34 -8.75 -5.39
N LYS A 51 4.26 -9.33 -4.19
CA LYS A 51 3.23 -10.30 -3.81
C LYS A 51 2.10 -9.60 -3.10
N TYR A 52 0.89 -10.03 -3.42
CA TYR A 52 -0.32 -9.47 -2.82
C TYR A 52 -0.46 -9.88 -1.36
N ILE A 53 -0.94 -8.95 -0.55
CA ILE A 53 -1.49 -9.23 0.77
C ILE A 53 -2.85 -9.90 0.55
N ARG A 54 -3.16 -10.94 1.32
CA ARG A 54 -4.43 -11.65 1.27
C ARG A 54 -5.60 -10.69 1.48
N ASP A 55 -6.63 -10.83 0.65
CA ASP A 55 -7.82 -9.96 0.66
C ASP A 55 -8.56 -9.88 2.00
N ASN A 56 -8.47 -10.92 2.84
CA ASN A 56 -9.10 -10.96 4.16
C ASN A 56 -8.23 -10.33 5.24
N PHE A 57 -7.12 -9.65 4.92
CA PHE A 57 -6.30 -8.94 5.88
C PHE A 57 -6.33 -7.43 5.64
N GLY A 58 -6.21 -6.68 6.74
CA GLY A 58 -6.10 -5.22 6.72
C GLY A 58 -5.53 -4.68 8.03
N PHE A 59 -5.44 -3.35 8.13
CA PHE A 59 -4.87 -2.67 9.28
C PHE A 59 -5.64 -1.38 9.61
N TYR A 60 -5.48 -0.90 10.84
CA TYR A 60 -6.03 0.39 11.28
C TYR A 60 -4.91 1.42 11.36
N SER A 61 -5.19 2.62 10.87
CA SER A 61 -4.27 3.74 10.95
C SER A 61 -4.34 4.41 12.33
N LEU A 62 -3.21 4.88 12.85
CA LEU A 62 -3.17 5.67 14.08
C LEU A 62 -3.89 7.02 13.91
N GLU A 63 -3.82 7.61 12.71
CA GLU A 63 -4.64 8.74 12.31
C GLU A 63 -5.83 8.30 11.45
N LYS A 64 -6.98 8.90 11.70
CA LYS A 64 -8.18 8.65 10.89
C LYS A 64 -7.96 9.14 9.45
N THR A 65 -8.18 8.24 8.49
CA THR A 65 -8.08 8.54 7.06
C THR A 65 -9.48 8.77 6.46
N PRO A 66 -9.60 9.52 5.35
CA PRO A 66 -10.85 9.66 4.61
C PRO A 66 -11.20 8.42 3.76
N LEU A 67 -10.25 7.48 3.59
CA LEU A 67 -10.46 6.25 2.80
C LEU A 67 -11.40 5.26 3.46
N THR A 68 -11.54 5.33 4.78
CA THR A 68 -12.23 4.31 5.56
C THR A 68 -13.62 4.76 5.97
N ASP A 69 -14.59 3.86 5.89
CA ASP A 69 -15.91 4.02 6.49
C ASP A 69 -15.83 3.89 8.03
N ARG A 70 -16.98 3.72 8.70
CA ARG A 70 -17.11 3.81 10.18
C ARG A 70 -16.15 2.92 10.97
N GLU A 71 -15.53 1.91 10.36
CA GLU A 71 -14.66 0.97 11.06
C GLU A 71 -13.16 1.30 10.95
N GLY A 72 -12.71 2.11 9.98
CA GLY A 72 -11.30 2.57 9.95
C GLY A 72 -10.30 1.61 9.28
N GLU A 73 -10.79 0.64 8.50
CA GLU A 73 -9.99 -0.43 7.90
C GLU A 73 -9.30 0.00 6.61
N ASN A 74 -7.98 -0.20 6.53
CA ASN A 74 -7.18 0.09 5.35
C ASN A 74 -6.56 -1.21 4.80
N LYS A 75 -6.31 -1.23 3.49
CA LYS A 75 -5.64 -2.32 2.79
C LYS A 75 -4.43 -1.81 2.02
N VAL A 76 -3.41 -2.65 1.96
CA VAL A 76 -2.24 -2.48 1.09
C VAL A 76 -2.26 -3.66 0.15
N SER A 77 -2.15 -3.41 -1.15
CA SER A 77 -2.23 -4.49 -2.12
C SER A 77 -0.91 -5.27 -2.12
N TYR A 78 0.22 -4.58 -2.30
CA TYR A 78 1.55 -5.18 -2.28
C TYR A 78 2.63 -4.15 -1.96
N PHE A 79 3.82 -4.62 -1.58
CA PHE A 79 5.00 -3.77 -1.41
C PHE A 79 5.77 -3.66 -2.73
N PHE A 80 6.26 -2.47 -3.05
CA PHE A 80 6.98 -2.25 -4.31
C PHE A 80 8.32 -3.00 -4.31
N PRO A 81 8.62 -3.76 -5.37
CA PRO A 81 9.94 -4.37 -5.54
C PRO A 81 11.01 -3.31 -5.86
N LEU A 82 12.27 -3.70 -5.73
CA LEU A 82 13.40 -2.86 -6.18
C LEU A 82 13.67 -2.97 -7.68
N GLU A 83 13.08 -3.96 -8.35
CA GLU A 83 13.29 -4.24 -9.78
C GLU A 83 11.95 -4.47 -10.50
N GLY A 84 12.01 -4.48 -11.83
CA GLY A 84 10.83 -4.59 -12.69
C GLY A 84 10.28 -3.23 -13.10
N LYS A 85 9.16 -3.24 -13.84
CA LYS A 85 8.59 -2.04 -14.46
C LYS A 85 7.96 -1.08 -13.45
N GLU A 86 7.32 -1.63 -12.42
CA GLU A 86 6.64 -0.89 -11.36
C GLU A 86 7.40 -1.11 -10.04
N ASN A 87 8.65 -0.62 -10.03
CA ASN A 87 9.53 -0.70 -8.89
C ASN A 87 9.50 0.60 -8.07
N ILE A 88 10.05 0.55 -6.85
CA ILE A 88 10.04 1.67 -5.91
C ILE A 88 10.61 2.97 -6.50
N PHE A 89 11.68 2.88 -7.31
CA PHE A 89 12.33 4.04 -7.92
C PHE A 89 11.43 4.67 -8.98
N SER A 90 10.82 3.85 -9.84
CA SER A 90 9.89 4.32 -10.88
C SER A 90 8.64 4.97 -10.30
N ILE A 91 8.10 4.40 -9.21
CA ILE A 91 6.95 4.97 -8.49
C ILE A 91 7.36 6.28 -7.83
N TYR A 92 8.50 6.33 -7.14
CA TYR A 92 8.99 7.58 -6.56
C TYR A 92 9.17 8.66 -7.63
N GLU A 93 9.82 8.37 -8.75
CA GLU A 93 9.99 9.33 -9.85
C GLU A 93 8.66 9.88 -10.41
N THR A 94 7.63 9.03 -10.44
CA THR A 94 6.28 9.42 -10.88
C THR A 94 5.62 10.41 -9.93
N TYR A 95 5.79 10.22 -8.62
CA TYR A 95 5.08 10.99 -7.60
C TYR A 95 5.94 12.01 -6.82
N LYS A 96 7.25 12.08 -7.05
CA LYS A 96 8.20 12.89 -6.25
C LYS A 96 7.86 14.37 -6.17
N SER A 97 7.19 14.93 -7.18
CA SER A 97 6.77 16.34 -7.17
C SER A 97 5.54 16.62 -6.31
N GLN A 98 4.81 15.58 -5.91
CA GLN A 98 3.59 15.64 -5.12
C GLN A 98 3.79 15.07 -3.71
N LEU A 99 4.71 14.11 -3.56
CA LEU A 99 5.08 13.54 -2.28
C LEU A 99 5.79 14.59 -1.39
N PRO A 100 5.55 14.57 -0.07
CA PRO A 100 6.40 15.30 0.85
C PRO A 100 7.85 14.85 0.76
N LEU A 101 8.81 15.77 0.94
CA LEU A 101 10.25 15.56 0.71
C LEU A 101 10.84 14.32 1.43
N ASP A 102 10.34 14.04 2.63
CA ASP A 102 10.84 12.96 3.48
C ASP A 102 10.15 11.61 3.24
N PHE A 103 9.24 11.50 2.27
CA PHE A 103 8.43 10.31 2.07
C PHE A 103 8.97 9.46 0.92
N ILE A 104 9.16 8.17 1.19
CA ILE A 104 9.49 7.15 0.19
C ILE A 104 8.26 6.24 0.04
N PRO A 105 7.69 6.07 -1.16
CA PRO A 105 6.62 5.11 -1.37
C PRO A 105 7.18 3.70 -1.25
N ILE A 106 6.52 2.82 -0.49
CA ILE A 106 6.96 1.44 -0.22
C ILE A 106 5.91 0.40 -0.59
N GLY A 107 4.65 0.80 -0.79
CA GLY A 107 3.59 -0.12 -1.21
C GLY A 107 2.43 0.59 -1.90
N GLU A 108 1.68 -0.19 -2.67
CA GLU A 108 0.48 0.24 -3.37
C GLU A 108 -0.75 0.08 -2.47
N MET A 109 -1.67 1.03 -2.58
CA MET A 109 -2.98 0.98 -1.95
C MET A 109 -4.06 1.37 -2.94
N ASP A 110 -5.25 0.79 -2.74
CA ASP A 110 -6.43 1.01 -3.59
C ASP A 110 -6.64 2.48 -3.97
N GLY A 111 -7.00 2.67 -5.24
CA GLY A 111 -7.27 3.99 -5.79
C GLY A 111 -6.02 4.80 -6.11
N GLY A 112 -4.85 4.16 -6.29
CA GLY A 112 -3.60 4.87 -6.62
C GLY A 112 -2.99 5.61 -5.42
N ASN A 113 -3.42 5.26 -4.22
CA ASN A 113 -2.84 5.76 -2.98
C ASN A 113 -1.56 4.98 -2.67
N LEU A 114 -0.68 5.56 -1.84
CA LEU A 114 0.62 4.97 -1.56
C LEU A 114 0.80 4.78 -0.06
N LEU A 115 1.33 3.62 0.30
CA LEU A 115 1.95 3.42 1.60
C LEU A 115 3.38 3.96 1.52
N CYS A 116 3.76 4.80 2.48
CA CYS A 116 5.05 5.49 2.50
C CYS A 116 5.77 5.29 3.83
N VAL A 117 7.10 5.24 3.79
CA VAL A 117 7.95 5.47 4.97
C VAL A 117 8.41 6.92 5.01
N ASN A 118 8.33 7.54 6.18
CA ASN A 118 8.89 8.86 6.43
C ASN A 118 10.34 8.71 6.92
N LYS A 119 11.31 9.16 6.13
CA LYS A 119 12.75 9.06 6.39
C LYS A 119 13.18 9.71 7.71
N LYS A 120 12.48 10.76 8.14
CA LYS A 120 12.86 11.56 9.32
C LYS A 120 12.64 10.80 10.63
N ASN A 121 11.56 10.02 10.71
CA ASN A 121 11.15 9.35 11.95
C ASN A 121 10.86 7.85 11.78
N LYS A 122 11.05 7.30 10.58
CA LYS A 122 10.79 5.90 10.21
C LYS A 122 9.33 5.45 10.31
N SER A 123 8.41 6.41 10.48
CA SER A 123 6.98 6.12 10.56
C SER A 123 6.39 5.69 9.23
N ILE A 124 5.37 4.85 9.29
CA ILE A 124 4.60 4.40 8.14
C ILE A 124 3.36 5.28 8.02
N ASN A 125 3.12 5.79 6.81
CA ASN A 125 2.07 6.75 6.52
C ASN A 125 1.34 6.35 5.24
N ILE A 126 0.06 6.66 5.15
CA ILE A 126 -0.69 6.63 3.90
C ILE A 126 -0.55 8.00 3.26
N TRP A 127 -0.28 8.03 1.96
CA TRP A 127 -0.41 9.21 1.12
C TRP A 127 -1.60 9.03 0.18
N ILE A 128 -2.52 10.00 0.20
CA ILE A 128 -3.74 10.00 -0.61
C ILE A 128 -3.57 10.99 -1.75
N HIS A 129 -3.55 10.49 -2.99
CA HIS A 129 -3.20 11.30 -4.15
C HIS A 129 -4.22 12.40 -4.48
N ASP A 130 -5.51 12.16 -4.17
CA ASP A 130 -6.63 13.06 -4.49
C ASP A 130 -6.82 14.21 -3.48
N GLU A 131 -6.09 14.20 -2.35
CA GLU A 131 -6.25 15.21 -1.29
C GLU A 131 -5.31 16.40 -1.49
N LEU A 132 -5.86 17.62 -1.48
CA LEU A 132 -5.11 18.85 -1.74
C LEU A 132 -4.41 19.44 -0.51
N ASN A 133 -4.91 19.16 0.70
CA ASN A 133 -4.48 19.84 1.93
C ASN A 133 -3.67 18.91 2.85
N LYS A 134 -4.37 18.08 3.64
CA LYS A 134 -3.75 17.03 4.45
C LYS A 134 -3.91 15.73 3.69
N ASN A 135 -2.87 15.33 2.98
CA ASN A 135 -2.86 14.12 2.18
C ASN A 135 -2.00 13.00 2.76
N THR A 136 -1.43 13.19 3.95
CA THR A 136 -0.68 12.15 4.66
C THR A 136 -1.29 11.82 6.01
N TYR A 137 -1.33 10.53 6.34
CA TYR A 137 -1.95 10.01 7.56
C TYR A 137 -1.04 8.97 8.21
N LEU A 138 -0.75 9.15 9.49
CA LEU A 138 0.10 8.22 10.24
C LEU A 138 -0.61 6.86 10.43
N VAL A 139 0.07 5.80 10.03
CA VAL A 139 -0.38 4.41 10.20
C VAL A 139 0.29 3.76 11.40
N SER A 140 1.61 3.86 11.48
CA SER A 140 2.40 3.21 12.51
C SER A 140 3.71 3.94 12.74
N GLU A 141 4.30 3.77 13.91
CA GLU A 141 5.54 4.45 14.29
C GLU A 141 6.77 3.84 13.59
N ASN A 142 6.70 2.57 13.16
CA ASN A 142 7.77 1.88 12.45
C ASN A 142 7.21 0.71 11.62
N PHE A 143 8.06 0.13 10.77
CA PHE A 143 7.67 -0.94 9.84
C PHE A 143 7.33 -2.26 10.53
N GLU A 144 8.01 -2.62 11.63
CA GLU A 144 7.70 -3.83 12.40
C GLU A 144 6.28 -3.75 12.99
N SER A 145 6.00 -2.69 13.74
CA SER A 145 4.69 -2.44 14.34
C SER A 145 3.58 -2.38 13.30
N PHE A 146 3.87 -1.85 12.10
CA PHE A 146 2.92 -1.84 10.99
C PHE A 146 2.54 -3.25 10.53
N ILE A 147 3.52 -4.11 10.20
CA ILE A 147 3.24 -5.50 9.78
C ILE A 147 2.55 -6.28 10.91
N MET A 148 2.93 -6.05 12.16
CA MET A 148 2.32 -6.68 13.32
C MET A 148 0.89 -6.21 13.59
N SER A 149 0.47 -5.06 13.04
CA SER A 149 -0.87 -4.51 13.21
C SER A 149 -1.93 -5.17 12.32
N PHE A 150 -1.52 -5.94 11.30
CA PHE A 150 -2.44 -6.61 10.39
C PHE A 150 -3.32 -7.65 11.11
N LYS A 151 -4.60 -7.61 10.79
CA LYS A 151 -5.64 -8.50 11.34
C LYS A 151 -6.50 -9.03 10.22
N GLU A 152 -7.05 -10.22 10.46
CA GLU A 152 -8.10 -10.76 9.60
C GLU A 152 -9.36 -9.88 9.74
N LEU A 153 -9.89 -9.43 8.60
CA LEU A 153 -11.08 -8.62 8.51
C LEU A 153 -12.31 -9.52 8.59
N VAL A 154 -13.30 -9.11 9.38
CA VAL A 154 -14.58 -9.82 9.46
C VAL A 154 -15.39 -9.46 8.23
N ILE A 155 -15.26 -10.24 7.16
CA ILE A 155 -16.07 -10.07 5.96
C ILE A 155 -17.51 -10.53 6.30
N ASN A 156 -18.37 -9.59 6.69
CA ASN A 156 -19.82 -9.82 6.70
C ASN A 156 -20.27 -9.98 5.24
N ARG A 157 -20.26 -11.21 4.73
CA ARG A 157 -20.61 -11.55 3.34
C ARG A 157 -22.09 -11.32 2.99
N ASP A 158 -22.92 -10.93 3.94
CA ASP A 158 -24.34 -10.67 3.75
C ASP A 158 -24.67 -9.17 3.71
N ILE A 159 -24.03 -8.41 2.81
CA ILE A 159 -24.57 -7.11 2.42
C ILE A 159 -25.57 -7.34 1.29
N ASN A 160 -26.84 -7.55 1.65
CA ASN A 160 -27.92 -7.42 0.69
C ASN A 160 -28.01 -5.94 0.29
N LEU A 161 -27.36 -5.58 -0.82
CA LEU A 161 -27.38 -4.22 -1.39
C LEU A 161 -28.79 -3.77 -1.83
N GLY A 162 -29.79 -4.63 -1.74
CA GLY A 162 -31.14 -4.37 -2.22
C GLY A 162 -31.16 -4.13 -3.73
N VAL A 163 -32.23 -3.49 -4.21
CA VAL A 163 -32.29 -3.00 -5.58
C VAL A 163 -31.54 -1.68 -5.66
N VAL A 164 -30.41 -1.66 -6.36
CA VAL A 164 -29.64 -0.44 -6.63
C VAL A 164 -30.18 0.22 -7.91
N GLU A 165 -30.73 1.42 -7.80
CA GLU A 165 -31.14 2.23 -8.96
C GLU A 165 -29.90 2.83 -9.62
N THR A 166 -29.61 2.44 -10.86
CA THR A 166 -28.54 3.04 -11.65
C THR A 166 -29.08 4.20 -12.47
N ARG A 167 -28.46 5.38 -12.36
CA ARG A 167 -28.80 6.55 -13.17
C ARG A 167 -27.68 6.83 -14.16
N PHE A 168 -28.02 6.68 -15.44
CA PHE A 168 -27.13 7.03 -16.53
C PHE A 168 -27.43 8.45 -17.03
N SER A 169 -26.39 9.16 -17.47
CA SER A 169 -26.59 10.45 -18.12
C SER A 169 -27.30 10.26 -19.47
N PRO A 170 -28.11 11.23 -19.93
CA PRO A 170 -28.74 11.18 -21.25
C PRO A 170 -27.72 10.95 -22.38
N GLN A 171 -26.53 11.55 -22.27
CA GLN A 171 -25.44 11.43 -23.24
C GLN A 171 -24.89 9.99 -23.32
N PHE A 172 -24.72 9.34 -22.16
CA PHE A 172 -24.29 7.94 -22.12
C PHE A 172 -25.35 7.01 -22.75
N LEU A 173 -26.63 7.24 -22.45
CA LEU A 173 -27.74 6.46 -23.03
C LEU A 173 -27.82 6.62 -24.55
N GLU A 174 -27.58 7.82 -25.06
CA GLU A 174 -27.55 8.11 -26.49
C GLU A 174 -26.36 7.41 -27.18
N ALA A 175 -25.17 7.46 -26.59
CA ALA A 175 -24.00 6.74 -27.08
C ALA A 175 -24.25 5.22 -27.14
N MET A 176 -24.87 4.64 -26.11
CA MET A 176 -25.20 3.21 -26.07
C MET A 176 -26.24 2.80 -27.11
N ARG A 177 -27.22 3.66 -27.41
CA ARG A 177 -28.21 3.42 -28.48
C ARG A 177 -27.55 3.37 -29.86
N ASN A 178 -26.54 4.20 -30.08
CA ASN A 178 -25.80 4.26 -31.33
C ASN A 178 -24.76 3.13 -31.48
N TYR A 179 -24.49 2.37 -30.41
CA TYR A 179 -23.50 1.29 -30.39
C TYR A 179 -24.05 -0.08 -30.85
N LYS A 180 -25.38 -0.26 -30.95
CA LYS A 180 -25.97 -1.46 -31.55
C LYS A 180 -25.92 -1.38 -33.09
N LYS A 181 -24.83 -1.88 -33.68
CA LYS A 181 -24.80 -2.37 -35.06
C LYS A 181 -24.70 -3.89 -35.05
#